data_AF-A0A4P9YV14-F1
#
_entry.id   AF-A0A4P9YV14-F1
#
_cell.length_a   1.000
_cell.length_b   1.000
_cell.length_c   1.000
_cell.angle_alpha   90.00
_cell.angle_beta   90.00
_cell.angle_gamma   90.00
#
_symmetry.space_group_name_H-M   'P 1'
#
loop_
_entity.id
_entity.type
_entity.pdbx_description
1 polymer ?
#
loop_
_entity_poly.entity_id
_entity_poly.type
_entity_poly.pdbx_seq_one_letter_code
_entity_poly.pdbx_strand_id
1 'polypeptide(L)'
;MQDVQDSMLAYGQSDEYSFVLDRASRLFGRRESKIVSTICSLFTSAYVLHWPRYFPDTPLQYPPSFDARAVCYPTSQHLRDYLSWRQADCKYSMRCARHINNLYNTSFWALVQQGGLSEQQAEEALRGTFSSDKHELLFTRFNINYNDLPAIYRKGSILVWEQVSIAITTPKGEPATRIKKEVRLLHEDMIGDGFWIGRPELLGADTPAASAPSDSPPSKPANQ
;
A
#
# COMPACT_ATOMS: atom_id res chain seq x y z
N MET A 1 9.43 6.89 4.90
CA MET A 1 9.27 5.99 6.07
C MET A 1 10.52 5.96 6.95
N GLN A 2 11.74 5.74 6.43
CA GLN A 2 12.94 5.65 7.28
C GLN A 2 13.16 6.89 8.18
N ASP A 3 12.87 8.08 7.65
CA ASP A 3 12.96 9.39 8.32
C ASP A 3 11.74 9.72 9.21
N VAL A 4 10.67 8.92 9.11
CA VAL A 4 9.39 9.11 9.81
C VAL A 4 9.03 7.78 10.48
N GLN A 5 9.76 7.45 11.55
CA GLN A 5 9.72 6.14 12.21
C GLN A 5 8.35 5.80 12.81
N ASP A 6 7.57 6.82 13.19
CA ASP A 6 6.17 6.71 13.62
C ASP A 6 5.19 6.26 12.51
N SER A 7 5.64 6.19 11.24
CA SER A 7 4.85 5.66 10.14
C SER A 7 4.91 4.13 10.11
N MET A 8 3.77 3.48 10.36
CA MET A 8 3.67 2.01 10.50
C MET A 8 3.59 1.30 9.15
N LEU A 9 2.75 1.84 8.26
CA LEU A 9 2.48 1.37 6.91
C LEU A 9 2.42 2.57 5.97
N ALA A 10 2.83 2.39 4.71
CA ALA A 10 2.51 3.32 3.65
C ALA A 10 2.01 2.57 2.40
N TYR A 11 1.09 3.18 1.66
CA TYR A 11 0.51 2.60 0.45
C TYR A 11 0.59 3.62 -0.69
N GLY A 12 1.22 3.23 -1.81
CA GLY A 12 1.39 4.08 -2.98
C GLY A 12 0.80 3.45 -4.24
N GLN A 13 0.10 4.26 -5.04
CA GLN A 13 -0.46 3.87 -6.33
C GLN A 13 -0.49 5.07 -7.26
N SER A 14 -0.15 4.86 -8.54
CA SER A 14 -0.05 5.92 -9.55
C SER A 14 0.87 7.05 -9.06
N ASP A 15 0.28 8.21 -8.75
CA ASP A 15 0.87 9.47 -8.34
C ASP A 15 0.62 9.80 -6.85
N GLU A 16 -0.18 9.00 -6.14
CA GLU A 16 -0.52 9.22 -4.73
C GLU A 16 0.16 8.26 -3.76
N TYR A 17 0.46 8.76 -2.56
CA TYR A 17 1.04 7.98 -1.46
C TYR A 17 0.34 8.31 -0.13
N SER A 18 -0.22 7.28 0.51
CA SER A 18 -0.85 7.34 1.83
C SER A 18 0.15 6.87 2.90
N PHE A 19 0.37 7.68 3.94
CA PHE A 19 1.22 7.32 5.09
C PHE A 19 0.38 7.15 6.35
N VAL A 20 0.36 5.94 6.91
CA VAL A 20 -0.29 5.65 8.19
C VAL A 20 0.71 5.93 9.31
N LEU A 21 0.29 6.75 10.27
CA LEU A 21 1.03 7.03 11.51
C LEU A 21 0.39 6.30 12.68
N ASP A 22 1.19 5.89 13.67
CA ASP A 22 0.69 5.26 14.89
C ASP A 22 -0.31 6.17 15.63
N ARG A 23 -1.43 5.57 16.07
CA ARG A 23 -2.41 6.22 16.95
C ARG A 23 -1.75 6.79 18.22
N ALA A 24 -0.74 6.11 18.77
CA ALA A 24 0.03 6.54 19.93
C ALA A 24 1.11 7.60 19.62
N SER A 25 1.36 7.92 18.35
CA SER A 25 2.39 8.87 17.91
C SER A 25 2.25 10.24 18.58
N ARG A 26 3.41 10.81 18.95
CA ARG A 26 3.54 12.20 19.43
C ARG A 26 4.32 13.09 18.44
N LEU A 27 4.50 12.63 17.20
CA LEU A 27 5.25 13.33 16.15
C LEU A 27 4.78 14.79 16.02
N PHE A 28 5.72 15.74 16.14
CA PHE A 28 5.48 17.19 16.17
C PHE A 28 4.36 17.67 17.13
N GLY A 29 4.11 16.93 18.22
CA GLY A 29 3.00 17.22 19.13
C GLY A 29 1.62 17.04 18.50
N ARG A 30 1.51 16.14 17.51
CA ARG A 30 0.30 15.88 16.68
C ARG A 30 -0.19 17.11 15.90
N ARG A 31 0.68 18.10 15.65
CA ARG A 31 0.37 19.29 14.86
C ARG A 31 0.27 18.93 13.37
N GLU A 32 -0.95 18.83 12.86
CA GLU A 32 -1.28 18.57 11.46
C GLU A 32 -0.37 19.35 10.49
N SER A 33 -0.30 20.67 10.60
CA SER A 33 0.47 21.51 9.68
C SER A 33 1.97 21.22 9.67
N LYS A 34 2.54 20.62 10.72
CA LYS A 34 3.93 20.13 10.74
C LYS A 34 4.05 18.73 10.14
N ILE A 35 3.12 17.82 10.47
CA ILE A 35 3.09 16.48 9.88
C ILE A 35 2.95 16.57 8.35
N VAL A 36 1.96 17.31 7.86
CA VAL A 36 1.66 17.50 6.43
C VAL A 36 2.82 18.16 5.70
N SER A 37 3.34 19.30 6.19
CA SER A 37 4.44 20.01 5.51
C SER A 37 5.73 19.21 5.50
N THR A 38 6.09 18.52 6.59
CA THR A 38 7.31 17.69 6.64
C THR A 38 7.20 16.45 5.75
N ILE A 39 6.04 15.76 5.72
CA ILE A 39 5.87 14.61 4.82
C ILE A 39 5.92 15.06 3.35
N CYS A 40 5.20 16.13 2.98
CA CYS A 40 5.23 16.67 1.62
C CYS A 40 6.64 17.13 1.20
N SER A 41 7.35 17.88 2.05
CA SER A 41 8.69 18.35 1.73
C SER A 41 9.68 17.20 1.58
N LEU A 42 9.66 16.21 2.49
CA LEU A 42 10.52 15.03 2.40
C LEU A 42 10.22 14.19 1.15
N PHE A 43 8.94 14.00 0.81
CA PHE A 43 8.54 13.25 -0.39
C PHE A 43 9.00 13.96 -1.67
N THR A 44 8.78 15.28 -1.76
CA THR A 44 9.22 16.11 -2.89
C THR A 44 10.74 16.10 -3.05
N SER A 45 11.48 16.30 -1.96
CA SER A 45 12.95 16.25 -1.97
C SER A 45 13.50 14.86 -2.32
N ALA A 46 12.91 13.78 -1.81
CA ALA A 46 13.30 12.41 -2.13
C ALA A 46 13.02 12.06 -3.61
N TYR A 47 11.90 12.56 -4.16
CA TYR A 47 11.56 12.38 -5.57
C TYR A 47 12.62 13.03 -6.47
N VAL A 48 12.98 14.30 -6.23
CA VAL A 48 14.02 15.01 -6.99
C VAL A 48 15.41 14.37 -6.80
N LEU A 49 15.75 13.96 -5.57
CA LEU A 49 17.03 13.32 -5.25
C LEU A 49 17.21 11.95 -5.91
N HIS A 50 16.13 11.18 -6.06
CA HIS A 50 16.17 9.84 -6.65
C HIS A 50 15.78 9.79 -8.13
N TRP A 51 15.25 10.87 -8.71
CA TRP A 51 14.90 10.94 -10.13
C TRP A 51 16.03 10.46 -11.06
N PRO A 52 17.30 10.93 -10.94
CA PRO A 52 18.39 10.49 -11.84
C PRO A 52 18.79 9.01 -11.67
N ARG A 53 18.36 8.35 -10.59
CA ARG A 53 18.61 6.92 -10.34
C ARG A 53 17.63 6.02 -11.09
N TYR A 54 16.42 6.52 -11.39
CA TYR A 54 15.39 5.80 -12.13
C TYR A 54 15.31 6.27 -13.60
N PHE A 55 15.63 7.53 -13.87
CA PHE A 55 15.61 8.14 -15.19
C PHE A 55 16.95 8.88 -15.45
N PRO A 56 18.03 8.13 -15.78
CA PRO A 56 19.34 8.73 -16.03
C PRO A 56 19.36 9.60 -17.30
N ASP A 57 18.62 9.19 -18.34
CA ASP A 57 18.62 9.83 -19.67
C ASP A 57 17.61 10.98 -19.79
N THR A 58 16.64 11.07 -18.88
CA THR A 58 15.56 12.08 -18.90
C THR A 58 15.76 13.09 -17.77
N PRO A 59 16.41 14.25 -18.01
CA PRO A 59 16.57 15.28 -16.99
C PRO A 59 15.21 15.87 -16.58
N LEU A 60 15.09 16.23 -15.29
CA LEU A 60 13.89 16.81 -14.71
C LEU A 60 13.67 18.25 -15.25
N GLN A 61 12.67 18.44 -16.11
CA GLN A 61 12.43 19.72 -16.79
C GLN A 61 11.73 20.77 -15.91
N TYR A 62 10.94 20.34 -14.93
CA TYR A 62 10.20 21.20 -14.01
C TYR A 62 10.18 20.58 -12.59
N PRO A 63 10.14 21.40 -11.53
CA PRO A 63 10.04 20.87 -10.16
C PRO A 63 8.69 20.18 -9.95
N PRO A 64 8.65 18.93 -9.46
CA PRO A 64 7.40 18.28 -9.09
C PRO A 64 6.80 18.97 -7.86
N SER A 65 5.46 18.93 -7.77
CA SER A 65 4.70 19.47 -6.65
C SER A 65 3.65 18.45 -6.22
N PHE A 66 3.49 18.27 -4.91
CA PHE A 66 2.60 17.28 -4.31
C PHE A 66 1.62 17.95 -3.34
N ASP A 67 0.33 17.67 -3.49
CA ASP A 67 -0.65 17.95 -2.43
C ASP A 67 -0.46 16.95 -1.28
N ALA A 68 -0.75 17.40 -0.06
CA ALA A 68 -0.74 16.54 1.12
C ALA A 68 -1.80 17.01 2.12
N ARG A 69 -2.52 16.04 2.69
CA ARG A 69 -3.61 16.26 3.65
C ARG A 69 -3.56 15.22 4.76
N ALA A 70 -3.91 15.61 5.98
CA ALA A 70 -4.14 14.65 7.07
C ALA A 70 -5.60 14.22 7.10
N VAL A 71 -5.86 12.98 7.52
CA VAL A 71 -7.20 12.48 7.83
C VAL A 71 -7.11 11.64 9.11
N CYS A 72 -7.98 11.94 10.07
CA CYS A 72 -8.00 11.27 11.37
C CYS A 72 -9.06 10.17 11.40
N TYR A 73 -8.65 8.91 11.41
CA TYR A 73 -9.55 7.76 11.60
C TYR A 73 -9.66 7.39 13.09
N PRO A 74 -10.87 7.26 13.65
CA PRO A 74 -11.06 7.07 15.09
C PRO A 74 -10.90 5.60 15.55
N THR A 75 -11.01 4.64 14.63
CA THR A 75 -10.87 3.20 14.90
C THR A 75 -10.10 2.52 13.77
N SER A 76 -9.44 1.41 14.09
CA SER A 76 -8.65 0.65 13.11
C SER A 76 -9.48 0.01 12.00
N GLN A 77 -10.80 -0.17 12.20
CA GLN A 77 -11.71 -0.58 11.12
C GLN A 77 -11.83 0.49 10.03
N HIS A 78 -12.08 1.77 10.38
CA HIS A 78 -12.16 2.82 9.36
C HIS A 78 -10.83 3.03 8.62
N LEU A 79 -9.70 2.75 9.27
CA LEU A 79 -8.38 2.74 8.64
C LEU A 79 -8.24 1.57 7.63
N ARG A 80 -8.66 0.36 8.01
CA ARG A 80 -8.77 -0.76 7.06
C ARG A 80 -9.70 -0.41 5.91
N ASP A 81 -10.89 0.13 6.18
CA ASP A 81 -11.87 0.47 5.15
C ASP A 81 -11.33 1.54 4.19
N TYR A 82 -10.54 2.50 4.67
CA TYR A 82 -9.84 3.48 3.82
C TYR A 82 -8.76 2.84 2.94
N LEU A 83 -7.90 1.98 3.49
CA LEU A 83 -6.83 1.32 2.72
C LEU A 83 -7.40 0.29 1.75
N SER A 84 -8.41 -0.47 2.19
CA SER A 84 -9.21 -1.36 1.35
C SER A 84 -10.00 -0.59 0.30
N TRP A 85 -10.47 0.64 0.56
CA TRP A 85 -11.05 1.50 -0.49
C TRP A 85 -9.98 1.94 -1.51
N ARG A 86 -8.81 2.41 -1.05
CA ARG A 86 -7.68 2.80 -1.91
C ARG A 86 -7.14 1.63 -2.75
N GLN A 87 -7.22 0.41 -2.25
CA GLN A 87 -6.90 -0.78 -3.03
C GLN A 87 -8.11 -1.33 -3.80
N ALA A 88 -9.36 -1.08 -3.39
CA ALA A 88 -10.57 -1.37 -4.18
C ALA A 88 -10.73 -0.40 -5.37
N ASP A 89 -10.04 0.74 -5.33
CA ASP A 89 -9.69 1.57 -6.49
C ASP A 89 -8.69 0.85 -7.46
N CYS A 90 -8.23 -0.39 -7.19
CA CYS A 90 -7.16 -1.08 -7.96
C CYS A 90 -7.45 -2.45 -8.65
N LYS A 91 -8.39 -3.36 -8.29
CA LYS A 91 -9.38 -3.44 -7.22
C LYS A 91 -10.78 -3.83 -7.73
N TYR A 92 -11.84 -3.35 -7.07
CA TYR A 92 -13.26 -3.49 -7.44
C TYR A 92 -14.05 -2.33 -6.80
N SER A 93 -14.56 -1.38 -7.58
CA SER A 93 -15.58 -0.43 -7.09
C SER A 93 -16.53 -0.03 -8.21
N MET A 94 -17.83 -0.30 -8.01
CA MET A 94 -18.88 -0.14 -9.03
C MET A 94 -19.62 1.21 -8.89
N ARG A 95 -18.98 2.26 -8.34
CA ARG A 95 -19.64 3.58 -8.21
C ARG A 95 -18.79 4.85 -8.20
N CYS A 96 -17.48 4.78 -7.98
CA CYS A 96 -16.57 5.92 -8.14
C CYS A 96 -15.35 5.51 -8.99
N ALA A 97 -14.82 6.46 -9.76
CA ALA A 97 -13.82 6.17 -10.78
C ALA A 97 -12.39 6.12 -10.23
N ARG A 98 -11.79 4.93 -10.24
CA ARG A 98 -10.32 4.73 -10.33
C ARG A 98 -9.86 3.29 -10.57
N HIS A 99 -10.68 2.26 -10.32
CA HIS A 99 -10.31 0.91 -10.82
C HIS A 99 -10.31 0.82 -12.36
N ILE A 100 -11.13 1.65 -13.00
CA ILE A 100 -11.07 1.95 -14.43
C ILE A 100 -9.65 2.43 -14.84
N ASN A 101 -8.89 3.09 -13.96
CA ASN A 101 -7.57 3.62 -14.32
C ASN A 101 -6.61 2.52 -14.80
N ASN A 102 -6.28 1.47 -14.02
CA ASN A 102 -5.29 0.48 -14.52
C ASN A 102 -5.81 -0.40 -15.67
N LEU A 103 -6.99 -1.02 -15.52
CA LEU A 103 -7.53 -1.92 -16.56
C LEU A 103 -7.86 -1.16 -17.84
N TYR A 104 -8.58 -0.03 -17.75
CA TYR A 104 -8.96 0.74 -18.93
C TYR A 104 -7.79 1.56 -19.50
N ASN A 105 -6.79 2.02 -18.72
CA ASN A 105 -5.57 2.58 -19.34
C ASN A 105 -4.79 1.50 -20.08
N THR A 106 -4.75 0.25 -19.57
CA THR A 106 -4.12 -0.86 -20.30
C THR A 106 -4.86 -1.13 -21.61
N SER A 107 -6.20 -1.20 -21.59
CA SER A 107 -7.00 -1.34 -22.82
C SER A 107 -6.88 -0.14 -23.77
N PHE A 108 -6.88 1.09 -23.25
CA PHE A 108 -6.81 2.34 -24.00
C PHE A 108 -5.46 2.50 -24.67
N TRP A 109 -4.35 2.35 -23.93
CA TRP A 109 -3.02 2.42 -24.51
C TRP A 109 -2.72 1.25 -25.44
N ALA A 110 -3.29 0.06 -25.23
CA ALA A 110 -3.23 -1.01 -26.23
C ALA A 110 -4.00 -0.63 -27.52
N LEU A 111 -5.21 -0.08 -27.42
CA LEU A 111 -5.99 0.40 -28.57
C LEU A 111 -5.29 1.54 -29.33
N VAL A 112 -4.65 2.48 -28.64
CA VAL A 112 -3.90 3.58 -29.26
C VAL A 112 -2.57 3.11 -29.85
N GLN A 113 -1.71 2.43 -29.06
CA GLN A 113 -0.34 2.10 -29.47
C GLN A 113 -0.24 0.86 -30.37
N GLN A 114 -1.08 -0.15 -30.15
CA GLN A 114 -1.07 -1.41 -30.90
C GLN A 114 -2.25 -1.51 -31.88
N GLY A 115 -3.40 -0.94 -31.52
CA GLY A 115 -4.59 -0.88 -32.38
C GLY A 115 -4.62 0.29 -33.36
N GLY A 116 -3.72 1.27 -33.23
CA GLY A 116 -3.61 2.43 -34.13
C GLY A 116 -4.81 3.40 -34.10
N LEU A 117 -5.66 3.31 -33.08
CA LEU A 117 -6.85 4.16 -32.92
C LEU A 117 -6.48 5.53 -32.35
N SER A 118 -7.26 6.57 -32.69
CA SER A 118 -7.14 7.86 -32.00
C SER A 118 -7.66 7.77 -30.56
N GLU A 119 -7.19 8.66 -29.70
CA GLU A 119 -7.61 8.74 -28.28
C GLU A 119 -9.14 8.79 -28.13
N GLN A 120 -9.82 9.59 -28.96
CA GLN A 120 -11.29 9.70 -28.96
C GLN A 120 -11.98 8.40 -29.39
N GLN A 121 -11.42 7.67 -30.35
CA GLN A 121 -11.95 6.37 -30.79
C GLN A 121 -11.71 5.28 -29.74
N ALA A 122 -10.58 5.31 -29.03
CA ALA A 122 -10.29 4.40 -27.93
C ALA A 122 -11.19 4.68 -26.71
N GLU A 123 -11.46 5.95 -26.38
CA GLU A 123 -12.43 6.32 -25.34
C GLU A 123 -13.85 5.87 -25.71
N GLU A 124 -14.33 6.18 -26.92
CA GLU A 124 -15.69 5.81 -27.35
C GLU A 124 -15.88 4.28 -27.46
N ALA A 125 -14.85 3.53 -27.88
CA ALA A 125 -14.87 2.07 -27.89
C ALA A 125 -14.88 1.44 -26.49
N LEU A 126 -14.38 2.16 -25.47
CA LEU A 126 -14.40 1.70 -24.07
C LEU A 126 -15.60 2.24 -23.28
N ARG A 127 -16.28 3.29 -23.77
CA ARG A 127 -17.43 3.92 -23.11
C ARG A 127 -18.60 2.96 -22.95
N GLY A 128 -18.99 2.69 -21.71
CA GLY A 128 -20.11 1.79 -21.38
C GLY A 128 -19.76 0.30 -21.32
N THR A 129 -18.51 -0.10 -21.64
CA THR A 129 -18.06 -1.49 -21.47
C THR A 129 -17.87 -1.85 -19.99
N PHE A 130 -18.11 -3.10 -19.62
CA PHE A 130 -17.85 -3.67 -18.30
C PHE A 130 -16.39 -4.14 -18.15
N SER A 131 -16.02 -4.75 -17.02
CA SER A 131 -14.66 -5.26 -16.80
C SER A 131 -14.39 -6.54 -17.60
N SER A 132 -15.39 -7.41 -17.75
CA SER A 132 -15.39 -8.61 -18.61
C SER A 132 -14.91 -8.28 -20.02
N ASP A 133 -15.55 -7.30 -20.63
CA ASP A 133 -15.40 -6.96 -22.04
C ASP A 133 -14.02 -6.35 -22.31
N LYS A 134 -13.43 -5.68 -21.31
CA LYS A 134 -12.03 -5.19 -21.37
C LYS A 134 -11.01 -6.32 -21.26
N HIS A 135 -11.27 -7.34 -20.45
CA HIS A 135 -10.43 -8.54 -20.42
C HIS A 135 -10.50 -9.31 -21.75
N GLU A 136 -11.70 -9.49 -22.29
CA GLU A 136 -11.89 -10.13 -23.60
C GLU A 136 -11.25 -9.31 -24.72
N LEU A 137 -11.38 -7.98 -24.72
CA LEU A 137 -10.71 -7.10 -25.69
C LEU A 137 -9.18 -7.21 -25.62
N LEU A 138 -8.60 -7.21 -24.41
CA LEU A 138 -7.15 -7.37 -24.21
C LEU A 138 -6.64 -8.74 -24.67
N PHE A 139 -7.41 -9.80 -24.40
CA PHE A 139 -7.07 -11.15 -24.80
C PHE A 139 -7.24 -11.37 -26.31
N THR A 140 -8.41 -11.06 -26.86
CA THR A 140 -8.76 -11.35 -28.25
C THR A 140 -8.05 -10.46 -29.28
N ARG A 141 -7.74 -9.18 -28.95
CA ARG A 141 -7.03 -8.28 -29.90
C ARG A 141 -5.52 -8.25 -29.72
N PHE A 142 -5.02 -8.41 -28.49
CA PHE A 142 -3.61 -8.19 -28.17
C PHE A 142 -2.93 -9.41 -27.52
N ASN A 143 -3.67 -10.48 -27.23
CA ASN A 143 -3.20 -11.68 -26.51
C ASN A 143 -2.58 -11.34 -25.14
N ILE A 144 -3.03 -10.25 -24.50
CA ILE A 144 -2.57 -9.79 -23.19
C ILE A 144 -3.50 -10.32 -22.10
N ASN A 145 -3.01 -11.27 -21.30
CA ASN A 145 -3.68 -11.67 -20.07
C ASN A 145 -3.42 -10.64 -18.95
N TYR A 146 -4.46 -9.93 -18.52
CA TYR A 146 -4.36 -8.98 -17.40
C TYR A 146 -3.82 -9.62 -16.11
N ASN A 147 -4.08 -10.92 -15.90
CA ASN A 147 -3.61 -11.62 -14.69
C ASN A 147 -2.11 -11.93 -14.66
N ASP A 148 -1.41 -11.77 -15.80
CA ASP A 148 0.04 -11.94 -15.89
C ASP A 148 0.78 -10.60 -15.78
N LEU A 149 0.06 -9.47 -15.78
CA LEU A 149 0.66 -8.14 -15.57
C LEU A 149 1.31 -8.04 -14.18
N PRO A 150 2.46 -7.33 -14.05
CA PRO A 150 3.15 -7.13 -12.78
C PRO A 150 2.23 -6.71 -11.64
N ALA A 151 2.39 -7.36 -10.48
CA ALA A 151 1.51 -7.18 -9.33
C ALA A 151 1.43 -5.71 -8.85
N ILE A 152 2.51 -4.93 -9.03
CA ILE A 152 2.57 -3.50 -8.74
C ILE A 152 1.46 -2.69 -9.44
N TYR A 153 1.13 -3.00 -10.70
CA TYR A 153 0.07 -2.30 -11.45
C TYR A 153 -1.34 -2.71 -11.01
N ARG A 154 -1.51 -3.93 -10.52
CA ARG A 154 -2.80 -4.49 -10.10
C ARG A 154 -3.15 -4.28 -8.63
N LYS A 155 -2.15 -4.04 -7.78
CA LYS A 155 -2.30 -3.99 -6.31
C LYS A 155 -1.65 -2.76 -5.67
N GLY A 156 -0.91 -1.94 -6.42
CA GLY A 156 -0.11 -0.85 -5.86
C GLY A 156 1.15 -1.34 -5.15
N SER A 157 1.77 -0.44 -4.38
CA SER A 157 2.98 -0.66 -3.60
C SER A 157 2.68 -0.49 -2.11
N ILE A 158 2.91 -1.54 -1.32
CA ILE A 158 2.72 -1.53 0.13
C ILE A 158 4.11 -1.51 0.78
N LEU A 159 4.36 -0.55 1.66
CA LEU A 159 5.57 -0.50 2.49
C LEU A 159 5.19 -0.77 3.94
N VAL A 160 5.84 -1.74 4.57
CA VAL A 160 5.67 -2.10 5.98
C VAL A 160 7.03 -2.27 6.66
N TRP A 161 7.09 -2.07 7.97
CA TRP A 161 8.25 -2.42 8.77
C TRP A 161 8.24 -3.92 9.13
N GLU A 162 9.21 -4.67 8.65
CA GLU A 162 9.45 -6.05 9.11
C GLU A 162 10.71 -6.12 9.98
N GLN A 163 10.73 -7.09 10.91
CA GLN A 163 11.86 -7.33 11.80
C GLN A 163 12.80 -8.37 11.18
N VAL A 164 13.94 -7.92 10.68
CA VAL A 164 14.96 -8.77 10.07
C VAL A 164 16.02 -9.13 11.12
N SER A 165 16.24 -10.42 11.32
CA SER A 165 17.30 -10.98 12.15
C SER A 165 18.62 -11.03 11.37
N ILE A 166 19.47 -10.02 11.56
CA ILE A 166 20.80 -9.98 10.95
C ILE A 166 21.78 -10.73 11.86
N ALA A 167 22.42 -11.78 11.34
CA ALA A 167 23.53 -12.43 12.03
C ALA A 167 24.77 -11.52 11.96
N ILE A 168 25.28 -11.11 13.12
CA ILE A 168 26.48 -10.28 13.25
C ILE A 168 27.52 -11.06 14.05
N THR A 169 28.68 -11.28 13.46
CA THR A 169 29.85 -11.77 14.19
C THR A 169 30.34 -10.68 15.14
N THR A 170 30.40 -10.94 16.44
CA THR A 170 30.98 -10.00 17.41
C THR A 170 32.49 -9.85 17.17
N PRO A 171 33.15 -8.80 17.71
CA PRO A 171 34.62 -8.71 17.69
C PRO A 171 35.36 -9.88 18.38
N LYS A 172 34.64 -10.81 19.03
CA LYS A 172 35.17 -12.04 19.62
C LYS A 172 34.93 -13.30 18.77
N GLY A 173 34.31 -13.17 17.59
CA GLY A 173 33.99 -14.30 16.71
C GLY A 173 32.66 -15.00 17.01
N GLU A 174 31.90 -14.56 18.01
CA GLU A 174 30.63 -15.18 18.40
C GLU A 174 29.49 -14.73 17.46
N PRO A 175 28.60 -15.62 16.99
CA PRO A 175 27.45 -15.25 16.18
C PRO A 175 26.33 -14.65 17.06
N ALA A 176 26.10 -13.35 16.94
CA ALA A 176 25.04 -12.63 17.66
C ALA A 176 23.94 -12.14 16.71
N THR A 177 22.68 -12.44 17.00
CA THR A 177 21.55 -12.00 16.18
C THR A 177 21.12 -10.59 16.56
N ARG A 178 21.31 -9.62 15.66
CA ARG A 178 20.77 -8.26 15.81
C ARG A 178 19.46 -8.15 15.04
N ILE A 179 18.37 -7.93 15.76
CA ILE A 179 17.09 -7.55 15.15
C ILE A 179 17.17 -6.10 14.66
N LYS A 180 16.82 -5.88 13.39
CA LYS A 180 16.71 -4.56 12.76
C LYS A 180 15.31 -4.42 12.15
N LYS A 181 14.65 -3.28 12.34
CA LYS A 181 13.46 -2.93 11.55
C LYS A 181 13.91 -2.46 10.16
N GLU A 182 13.38 -3.09 9.12
CA GLU A 182 13.64 -2.78 7.71
C GLU A 182 12.31 -2.48 7.01
N VAL A 183 12.29 -1.54 6.07
CA VAL A 183 11.07 -1.27 5.27
C VAL A 183 11.04 -2.27 4.11
N ARG A 184 10.05 -3.16 4.08
CA ARG A 184 9.84 -4.13 3.00
C ARG A 184 8.76 -3.62 2.05
N LEU A 185 9.04 -3.74 0.74
CA LEU A 185 8.07 -3.54 -0.33
C LEU A 185 7.31 -4.84 -0.60
N LEU A 186 5.98 -4.74 -0.65
CA LEU A 186 5.04 -5.83 -0.91
C LEU A 186 4.04 -5.40 -1.99
N HIS A 187 3.57 -6.38 -2.76
CA HIS A 187 2.50 -6.23 -3.76
C HIS A 187 1.38 -7.24 -3.47
N GLU A 188 0.90 -7.19 -2.23
CA GLU A 188 -0.09 -8.11 -1.64
C GLU A 188 -1.50 -7.48 -1.63
N ASP A 189 -2.50 -8.26 -1.21
CA ASP A 189 -3.90 -7.82 -1.15
C ASP A 189 -4.29 -7.55 0.31
N MET A 190 -4.51 -6.28 0.66
CA MET A 190 -4.90 -5.80 1.99
C MET A 190 -6.42 -5.79 2.20
N ILE A 191 -7.22 -6.07 1.16
CA ILE A 191 -8.68 -6.11 1.29
C ILE A 191 -9.12 -7.37 2.05
N GLY A 192 -8.35 -8.47 1.93
CA GLY A 192 -8.57 -9.69 2.69
C GLY A 192 -7.91 -9.67 4.07
N ASP A 193 -8.59 -10.24 5.07
CA ASP A 193 -8.09 -10.34 6.45
C ASP A 193 -6.71 -11.00 6.59
N GLY A 194 -6.33 -11.88 5.67
CA GLY A 194 -5.05 -12.62 5.74
C GLY A 194 -3.81 -11.72 5.86
N PHE A 195 -3.79 -10.56 5.19
CA PHE A 195 -2.69 -9.59 5.32
C PHE A 195 -2.61 -9.01 6.74
N TRP A 196 -3.77 -8.73 7.35
CA TRP A 196 -3.89 -8.10 8.67
C TRP A 196 -3.74 -9.10 9.83
N ILE A 197 -4.20 -10.33 9.66
CA ILE A 197 -4.01 -11.43 10.62
C ILE A 197 -2.53 -11.79 10.74
N GLY A 198 -1.79 -11.73 9.63
CA GLY A 198 -0.34 -11.94 9.62
C GLY A 198 0.50 -10.78 10.18
N ARG A 199 -0.10 -9.59 10.38
CA ARG A 199 0.58 -8.35 10.82
C ARG A 199 -0.28 -7.52 11.78
N PRO A 200 -0.71 -8.08 12.93
CA PRO A 200 -1.61 -7.39 13.87
C PRO A 200 -1.00 -6.10 14.44
N GLU A 201 0.33 -6.00 14.51
CA GLU A 201 1.06 -4.82 14.96
C GLU A 201 0.76 -3.56 14.12
N LEU A 202 0.31 -3.70 12.87
CA LEU A 202 -0.04 -2.57 11.99
C LEU A 202 -1.37 -1.89 12.34
N LEU A 203 -2.23 -2.53 13.15
CA LEU A 203 -3.53 -1.99 13.56
C LEU A 203 -3.48 -1.26 14.91
N GLY A 204 -2.32 -1.27 15.58
CA GLY A 204 -2.17 -0.83 16.97
C GLY A 204 -2.92 -1.73 17.96
N ALA A 205 -2.86 -1.37 19.24
CA ALA A 205 -3.42 -2.17 20.34
C ALA A 205 -4.96 -2.03 20.50
N ASP A 206 -5.71 -2.27 19.42
CA ASP A 206 -7.18 -2.48 19.47
C ASP A 206 -7.53 -3.98 19.70
N THR A 207 -6.54 -4.86 19.90
CA THR A 207 -6.78 -6.22 20.42
C THR A 207 -7.02 -6.13 21.93
N PRO A 208 -8.23 -6.45 22.46
CA PRO A 208 -8.36 -6.73 23.88
C PRO A 208 -7.46 -7.92 24.20
N ALA A 209 -6.66 -7.82 25.27
CA ALA A 209 -5.74 -8.89 25.65
C ALA A 209 -6.51 -10.21 25.72
N ALA A 210 -6.11 -11.19 24.91
CA ALA A 210 -6.78 -12.49 24.84
C ALA A 210 -6.79 -13.07 26.26
N SER A 211 -7.98 -13.15 26.86
CA SER A 211 -8.12 -13.57 28.25
C SER A 211 -7.54 -14.96 28.39
N ALA A 212 -6.46 -15.09 29.16
CA ALA A 212 -5.88 -16.38 29.46
C ALA A 212 -6.99 -17.33 29.95
N PRO A 213 -7.06 -18.58 29.45
CA PRO A 213 -8.06 -19.51 29.92
C PRO A 213 -7.92 -19.66 31.43
N SER A 214 -8.98 -19.32 32.16
CA SER A 214 -8.97 -19.41 33.61
C SER A 214 -8.96 -20.88 34.01
N ASP A 215 -7.80 -21.41 34.40
CA ASP A 215 -7.66 -22.72 35.02
C ASP A 215 -8.41 -22.74 36.36
N SER A 216 -9.71 -22.99 36.29
CA SER A 216 -10.53 -23.33 37.44
C SER A 216 -10.17 -24.76 37.88
N PRO A 217 -9.54 -24.94 39.06
CA PRO A 217 -9.11 -26.26 39.49
C PRO A 217 -10.33 -27.16 39.73
N PRO A 218 -10.28 -28.46 39.35
CA PRO A 218 -11.41 -29.37 39.49
C PRO A 218 -11.78 -29.54 40.97
N SER A 219 -13.06 -29.35 41.26
CA SER A 219 -13.62 -29.58 42.59
C SER A 219 -13.47 -31.05 43.00
N LYS A 220 -12.93 -31.29 44.20
CA LYS A 220 -12.90 -32.64 44.78
C LYS A 220 -14.33 -33.14 44.99
N PRO A 221 -14.65 -34.42 44.69
CA PRO A 221 -15.88 -35.02 45.16
C PRO A 221 -15.87 -35.09 46.69
N ALA A 222 -17.01 -34.79 47.31
CA ALA A 222 -17.20 -34.96 48.74
C ALA A 222 -17.65 -36.39 49.05
N ASN A 223 -17.12 -36.98 50.12
CA ASN A 223 -17.64 -38.25 50.65
C ASN A 223 -18.92 -37.98 51.47
N GLN A 224 -20.02 -38.65 51.11
CA GLN A 224 -20.94 -39.31 52.04
C GLN A 224 -21.81 -40.32 51.29
#